data_AF-A0A7K4RB52-F1
#
_entry.id   AF-A0A7K4RB52-F1
#
_cell.length_a   1.000
_cell.length_b   1.000
_cell.length_c   1.000
_cell.angle_alpha   90.00
_cell.angle_beta   90.00
_cell.angle_gamma   90.00
#
_symmetry.space_group_name_H-M   'P 1'
#
loop_
_entity.id
_entity.type
_entity.pdbx_description
1 polymer ?
#
loop_
_entity_poly.entity_id
_entity_poly.type
_entity_poly.pdbx_seq_one_letter_code
_entity_poly.pdbx_strand_id
1 'polypeptide(L)'
;MWTAWCVAMYFFGARAKIIQTSSLVVREDEKTTLKCSQNDNHNSMYWYMQQPGKGLQLIYLSYGANEKREGDIPEGFQANRPNLADFNLDILSVTMNNSAVYFCASSLDTTLQSHLLSLHK
;
A
#
# COMPACT_ATOMS: atom_id res chain seq x y z
N MET A 1 -35.27 -8.92 37.97
CA MET A 1 -35.03 -9.63 36.70
C MET A 1 -35.16 -8.65 35.53
N TRP A 2 -34.12 -7.86 35.25
CA TRP A 2 -33.97 -7.09 34.00
C TRP A 2 -32.47 -6.83 33.77
N THR A 3 -31.70 -7.89 33.51
CA THR A 3 -30.28 -7.81 33.12
C THR A 3 -30.13 -8.48 31.76
N ALA A 4 -30.54 -7.80 30.67
CA ALA A 4 -30.36 -8.37 29.34
C ALA A 4 -30.28 -7.33 28.22
N TRP A 5 -30.02 -6.05 28.52
CA TRP A 5 -29.90 -5.00 27.48
C TRP A 5 -28.54 -4.30 27.53
N CYS A 6 -27.51 -4.99 28.03
CA CYS A 6 -26.13 -4.73 27.65
C CYS A 6 -25.73 -5.75 26.58
N VAL A 7 -26.45 -5.78 25.45
CA VAL A 7 -25.84 -6.30 24.23
C VAL A 7 -24.75 -5.29 23.88
N ALA A 8 -23.61 -5.44 24.53
CA ALA A 8 -22.39 -4.82 24.13
C ALA A 8 -22.07 -5.42 22.76
N MET A 9 -22.59 -4.79 21.71
CA MET A 9 -22.02 -4.92 20.38
C MET A 9 -20.65 -4.26 20.46
N TYR A 10 -19.70 -4.98 21.06
CA TYR A 10 -18.29 -4.79 20.77
C TYR A 10 -18.15 -5.12 19.29
N PHE A 11 -18.32 -4.10 18.45
CA PHE A 11 -17.72 -4.13 17.13
C PHE A 11 -16.21 -4.17 17.36
N PHE A 12 -15.67 -5.39 17.48
CA PHE A 12 -14.25 -5.65 17.30
C PHE A 12 -13.94 -5.43 15.82
N GLY A 13 -13.98 -4.17 15.39
CA GLY A 13 -13.32 -3.77 14.15
C GLY A 13 -11.82 -3.87 14.41
N ALA A 14 -11.22 -5.01 14.10
CA ALA A 14 -9.77 -5.08 14.00
C ALA A 14 -9.35 -4.06 12.94
N ARG A 15 -8.38 -3.19 13.25
CA ARG A 15 -7.79 -2.34 12.22
C ARG A 15 -6.87 -3.20 11.38
N ALA A 16 -6.95 -3.06 10.05
CA ALA A 16 -5.98 -3.66 9.15
C ALA A 16 -4.55 -3.35 9.58
N LYS A 17 -3.76 -4.41 9.75
CA LYS A 17 -2.34 -4.34 10.05
C LYS A 17 -1.55 -4.58 8.77
N ILE A 18 -0.68 -3.63 8.45
CA ILE A 18 0.32 -3.78 7.40
C ILE A 18 1.62 -4.30 8.00
N ILE A 19 2.21 -5.31 7.37
CA ILE A 19 3.57 -5.79 7.65
C ILE A 19 4.38 -5.59 6.38
N GLN A 20 5.44 -4.79 6.43
CA GLN A 20 6.28 -4.52 5.26
C GLN A 20 7.78 -4.60 5.59
N THR A 21 8.63 -4.65 4.56
CA THR A 21 10.08 -4.50 4.72
C THR A 21 10.39 -3.18 5.45
N SER A 22 11.00 -3.24 6.64
CA SER A 22 11.21 -2.06 7.48
C SER A 22 12.26 -1.10 6.95
N SER A 23 13.40 -1.63 6.51
CA SER A 23 14.53 -0.85 6.00
C SER A 23 15.41 -1.75 5.15
N LEU A 24 16.03 -1.17 4.13
CA LEU A 24 16.90 -1.89 3.23
C LEU A 24 18.00 -0.95 2.72
N VAL A 25 19.24 -1.44 2.70
CA VAL A 25 20.38 -0.76 2.09
C VAL A 25 20.90 -1.69 1.00
N VAL A 26 20.95 -1.18 -0.23
CA VAL A 26 21.25 -1.95 -1.44
C VAL A 26 22.29 -1.18 -2.25
N ARG A 27 23.12 -1.88 -3.01
CA ARG A 27 24.04 -1.23 -3.94
C ARG A 27 23.29 -0.77 -5.19
N GLU A 28 23.86 0.18 -5.91
CA GLU A 28 23.35 0.54 -7.24
C GLU A 28 23.41 -0.67 -8.18
N ASP A 29 22.53 -0.67 -9.19
CA ASP A 29 22.35 -1.70 -10.21
C ASP A 29 21.88 -3.08 -9.69
N GLU A 30 21.75 -3.27 -8.37
CA GLU A 30 21.18 -4.48 -7.80
C GLU A 30 19.65 -4.47 -7.92
N LYS A 31 19.08 -5.65 -8.16
CA LYS A 31 17.63 -5.88 -8.07
C LYS A 31 17.27 -6.18 -6.62
N THR A 32 16.16 -5.62 -6.15
CA THR A 32 15.62 -5.96 -4.83
C THR A 32 14.10 -6.01 -4.80
N THR A 33 13.53 -6.52 -3.70
CA THR A 33 12.09 -6.67 -3.50
C THR A 33 11.67 -6.13 -2.14
N LEU A 34 10.73 -5.18 -2.14
CA LEU A 34 10.00 -4.74 -0.97
C LEU A 34 8.79 -5.65 -0.77
N LYS A 35 8.65 -6.22 0.42
CA LYS A 35 7.52 -7.09 0.76
C LYS A 35 6.47 -6.30 1.51
N CYS A 36 5.21 -6.61 1.26
CA CYS A 36 4.10 -6.12 2.07
C CYS A 36 3.00 -7.19 2.19
N SER A 37 2.44 -7.32 3.39
CA SER A 37 1.26 -8.12 3.65
C SER A 37 0.25 -7.42 4.57
N GLN A 38 -1.02 -7.82 4.47
CA GLN A 38 -2.16 -7.34 5.26
C GLN A 38 -2.97 -8.51 5.83
N ASN A 39 -3.70 -8.28 6.92
CA ASN A 39 -4.41 -9.33 7.69
C ASN A 39 -5.93 -9.16 7.79
N ASP A 40 -6.52 -8.28 6.98
CA ASP A 40 -7.91 -7.82 7.06
C ASP A 40 -8.69 -8.02 5.75
N ASN A 41 -8.20 -8.90 4.87
CA ASN A 41 -8.83 -9.25 3.59
C ASN A 41 -9.23 -8.04 2.72
N HIS A 42 -8.50 -6.93 2.86
CA HIS A 42 -8.66 -5.76 2.02
C HIS A 42 -8.44 -6.09 0.54
N ASN A 43 -9.42 -5.72 -0.29
CA ASN A 43 -9.36 -5.91 -1.73
C ASN A 43 -8.22 -5.09 -2.32
N SER A 44 -8.15 -3.83 -1.92
CA SER A 44 -7.23 -2.87 -2.51
C SER A 44 -5.91 -2.78 -1.73
N MET A 45 -4.80 -2.72 -2.44
CA MET A 45 -3.47 -2.43 -1.87
C MET A 45 -2.69 -1.49 -2.76
N TYR A 46 -1.77 -0.74 -2.15
CA TYR A 46 -1.05 0.35 -2.80
C TYR A 46 0.41 0.33 -2.39
N TRP A 47 1.27 0.72 -3.32
CA TRP A 47 2.65 1.07 -3.07
C TRP A 47 2.87 2.54 -3.39
N TYR A 48 3.34 3.29 -2.41
CA TYR A 48 3.76 4.67 -2.54
C TYR A 48 5.25 4.82 -2.29
N MET A 49 5.84 5.83 -2.91
CA MET A 49 7.18 6.32 -2.60
C MET A 49 7.10 7.78 -2.18
N GLN A 50 7.89 8.13 -1.16
CA GLN A 50 8.08 9.48 -0.69
C GLN A 50 9.57 9.82 -0.70
N GLN A 51 9.98 10.61 -1.68
CA GLN A 51 11.31 11.22 -1.70
C GLN A 51 11.35 12.44 -0.77
N PRO A 52 12.53 12.80 -0.23
CA PRO A 52 12.69 14.01 0.57
C PRO A 52 12.17 15.25 -0.16
N GLY A 53 11.30 16.02 0.49
CA GLY A 53 10.72 17.24 -0.06
C GLY A 53 9.62 17.04 -1.11
N LYS A 54 9.22 15.79 -1.42
CA LYS A 54 8.10 15.46 -2.31
C LYS A 54 6.89 14.93 -1.54
N GLY A 55 5.72 15.01 -2.17
CA GLY A 55 4.51 14.33 -1.70
C GLY A 55 4.59 12.81 -1.89
N LEU A 56 3.56 12.10 -1.45
CA LEU A 56 3.39 10.69 -1.78
C LEU A 56 3.13 10.53 -3.28
N GLN A 57 3.87 9.65 -3.92
CA GLN A 57 3.72 9.33 -5.34
C GLN A 57 3.33 7.85 -5.46
N LEU A 58 2.27 7.56 -6.21
CA LEU A 58 1.78 6.19 -6.36
C LEU A 58 2.67 5.44 -7.37
N ILE A 59 3.19 4.28 -6.98
CA ILE A 59 3.95 3.41 -7.90
C ILE A 59 3.00 2.41 -8.55
N TYR A 60 2.26 1.66 -7.73
CA TYR A 60 1.29 0.67 -8.17
C TYR A 60 0.11 0.61 -7.23
N LEU A 61 -1.05 0.28 -7.78
CA LEU A 61 -2.23 -0.11 -7.01
C LEU A 61 -2.74 -1.48 -7.48
N SER A 62 -3.58 -2.09 -6.66
CA SER A 62 -4.20 -3.39 -6.94
C SER A 62 -5.58 -3.39 -6.33
N TYR A 63 -6.59 -3.89 -7.05
CA TYR A 63 -7.99 -4.01 -6.56
C TYR A 63 -8.35 -5.43 -6.13
N GLY A 64 -7.41 -6.38 -6.25
CA GLY A 64 -7.64 -7.78 -5.93
C GLY A 64 -6.44 -8.65 -6.31
N ALA A 65 -6.52 -9.94 -5.99
CA ALA A 65 -5.48 -10.90 -6.33
C ALA A 65 -5.25 -10.95 -7.85
N ASN A 66 -3.99 -10.94 -8.25
CA ASN A 66 -3.54 -10.92 -9.65
C ASN A 66 -3.96 -9.69 -10.47
N GLU A 67 -4.62 -8.70 -9.87
CA GLU A 67 -4.97 -7.44 -10.51
C GLU A 67 -4.03 -6.33 -10.02
N LYS A 68 -3.25 -5.74 -10.91
CA LYS A 68 -2.37 -4.60 -10.60
C LYS A 68 -2.49 -3.54 -11.70
N ARG A 69 -2.41 -2.27 -11.32
CA ARG A 69 -2.41 -1.12 -12.22
C ARG A 69 -1.27 -0.20 -11.86
N GLU A 70 -0.65 0.34 -12.89
CA GLU A 70 0.41 1.34 -12.76
C GLU A 70 -0.14 2.62 -12.12
N GLY A 71 0.68 3.25 -11.29
CA GLY A 71 0.41 4.55 -10.69
C GLY A 71 1.03 5.69 -11.48
N ASP A 72 1.45 6.73 -10.76
CA ASP A 72 2.07 7.94 -11.32
C ASP A 72 3.51 7.70 -11.79
N ILE A 73 4.22 6.78 -11.13
CA ILE A 73 5.66 6.52 -11.33
C ILE A 73 6.00 5.01 -11.36
N PRO A 74 5.46 4.23 -12.31
CA PRO A 74 5.66 2.78 -12.37
C PRO A 74 7.05 2.38 -12.90
N GLU A 75 7.75 3.29 -13.58
CA GLU A 75 9.01 3.01 -14.28
C GLU A 75 10.10 2.51 -13.32
N GLY A 76 10.79 1.43 -13.71
CA GLY A 76 11.82 0.80 -12.88
C GLY A 76 11.29 -0.11 -11.78
N PHE A 77 9.97 -0.24 -11.65
CA PHE A 77 9.33 -1.11 -10.66
C PHE A 77 8.47 -2.20 -11.32
N GLN A 78 8.31 -3.33 -10.62
CA GLN A 78 7.38 -4.38 -10.99
C GLN A 78 6.62 -4.89 -9.76
N ALA A 79 5.30 -4.72 -9.74
CA ALA A 79 4.49 -5.21 -8.63
C ALA A 79 4.05 -6.67 -8.83
N ASN A 80 3.89 -7.41 -7.73
CA ASN A 80 3.37 -8.77 -7.69
C ASN A 80 2.31 -8.93 -6.58
N ARG A 81 1.09 -9.31 -6.97
CA ARG A 81 -0.06 -9.50 -6.08
C ARG A 81 -0.58 -10.95 -6.18
N PRO A 82 0.08 -11.94 -5.55
CA PRO A 82 -0.30 -13.33 -5.71
C PRO A 82 -1.65 -13.68 -5.04
N ASN A 83 -2.04 -12.94 -4.00
CA ASN A 83 -3.27 -13.16 -3.23
C ASN A 83 -3.72 -11.83 -2.59
N LEU A 84 -4.84 -11.83 -1.85
CA LEU A 84 -5.32 -10.63 -1.17
C LEU A 84 -4.42 -10.17 -0.02
N ALA A 85 -3.69 -11.08 0.63
CA ALA A 85 -2.83 -10.74 1.75
C ALA A 85 -1.55 -10.04 1.30
N ASP A 86 -0.93 -10.45 0.19
CA ASP A 86 0.42 -10.04 -0.19
C ASP A 86 0.44 -9.10 -1.40
N PHE A 87 1.23 -8.02 -1.33
CA PHE A 87 1.54 -7.14 -2.46
C PHE A 87 3.01 -6.74 -2.45
N ASN A 88 3.85 -7.42 -3.23
CA ASN A 88 5.29 -7.17 -3.28
C ASN A 88 5.64 -6.21 -4.41
N LEU A 89 6.73 -5.46 -4.24
CA LEU A 89 7.25 -4.51 -5.22
C LEU A 89 8.73 -4.79 -5.50
N ASP A 90 9.03 -5.22 -6.72
CA ASP A 90 10.40 -5.36 -7.21
C ASP A 90 10.90 -4.00 -7.70
N ILE A 91 12.13 -3.65 -7.32
CA ILE A 91 12.92 -2.56 -7.89
C ILE A 91 13.90 -3.23 -8.86
N LEU A 92 13.71 -2.98 -10.16
CA LEU A 92 14.37 -3.75 -11.22
C LEU A 92 15.88 -3.46 -11.32
N SER A 93 16.27 -2.21 -11.05
CA SER A 93 17.65 -1.76 -10.93
C SER A 93 17.68 -0.57 -9.99
N VAL A 94 18.39 -0.69 -8.86
CA VAL A 94 18.47 0.37 -7.85
C VAL A 94 19.37 1.51 -8.32
N THR A 95 18.88 2.74 -8.16
CA THR A 95 19.63 3.99 -8.39
C THR A 95 19.50 4.91 -7.18
N MET A 96 20.31 5.99 -7.10
CA MET A 96 20.13 7.02 -6.06
C MET A 96 18.71 7.58 -5.98
N ASN A 97 17.97 7.64 -7.10
CA ASN A 97 16.59 8.13 -7.11
C ASN A 97 15.62 7.21 -6.36
N ASN A 98 15.99 5.94 -6.14
CA ASN A 98 15.21 5.02 -5.33
C ASN A 98 15.46 5.17 -3.82
N SER A 99 16.36 6.08 -3.40
CA SER A 99 16.55 6.40 -1.99
C SER A 99 15.37 7.23 -1.48
N ALA A 100 14.42 6.56 -0.82
CA ALA A 100 13.15 7.12 -0.40
C ALA A 100 12.52 6.30 0.73
N VAL A 101 11.44 6.83 1.33
CA VAL A 101 10.56 6.04 2.18
C VAL A 101 9.49 5.40 1.32
N TYR A 102 9.28 4.10 1.49
CA TYR A 102 8.24 3.35 0.79
C TYR A 102 7.10 3.00 1.74
N PHE A 103 5.87 3.21 1.29
CA PHE A 103 4.66 2.93 2.07
C PHE A 103 3.78 1.94 1.34
N CYS A 104 3.48 0.83 2.00
CA CYS A 104 2.38 -0.04 1.64
C CYS A 104 1.11 0.34 2.41
N ALA A 105 -0.01 0.38 1.71
CA ALA A 105 -1.33 0.62 2.30
C ALA A 105 -2.36 -0.38 1.77
N SER A 106 -3.46 -0.55 2.48
CA SER A 106 -4.58 -1.39 2.05
C SER A 106 -5.93 -0.74 2.37
N SER A 107 -6.96 -1.08 1.61
CA SER A 107 -8.33 -0.63 1.85
C SER A 107 -9.35 -1.69 1.45
N LEU A 108 -10.43 -1.82 2.23
CA LEU A 108 -11.56 -2.67 1.91
C LEU A 108 -12.30 -2.16 0.66
N ASP A 109 -12.56 -0.85 0.62
CA ASP A 109 -13.22 -0.14 -0.48
C ASP A 109 -12.26 0.87 -1.10
N THR A 110 -12.25 0.97 -2.43
CA THR A 110 -11.70 2.14 -3.12
C THR A 110 -12.78 3.19 -3.23
N THR A 111 -12.70 4.23 -2.41
CA THR A 111 -13.36 5.49 -2.76
C THR A 111 -12.70 5.97 -4.05
N LEU A 112 -13.44 5.95 -5.16
CA LEU A 112 -13.04 6.64 -6.39
C LEU A 112 -12.85 8.11 -5.99
N GLN A 113 -11.60 8.55 -5.84
CA GLN A 113 -11.31 9.95 -5.58
C GLN A 113 -11.57 10.69 -6.89
N SER A 114 -12.83 11.08 -7.10
CA SER A 114 -13.16 12.02 -8.16
C SER A 114 -12.32 13.27 -7.90
N HIS A 115 -11.55 13.68 -8.91
CA HIS A 115 -10.77 14.91 -8.87
C HIS A 115 -11.70 16.10 -8.62
N LEU A 116 -11.92 16.42 -7.35
CA LEU A 116 -12.31 17.73 -6.87
C LEU A 116 -11.36 18.06 -5.73
N LEU A 117 -10.06 18.17 -6.05
CA LEU A 117 -9.19 19.10 -5.33
C LEU A 117 -9.78 20.47 -5.62
N SER A 118 -10.72 20.88 -4.76
CA SER A 118 -11.18 22.24 -4.71
C SER A 118 -9.97 23.10 -4.36
N LEU A 119 -9.41 23.73 -5.39
CA LEU A 119 -8.59 24.93 -5.25
C LEU A 119 -9.46 25.97 -4.52
N HIS A 120 -9.34 26.03 -3.21
CA HIS A 120 -9.69 27.24 -2.48
C HIS A 120 -8.39 27.98 -2.19
N LYS A 121 -8.24 29.06 -2.95
CA LYS A 121 -7.39 30.21 -2.65
C LYS A 121 -8.04 31.04 -1.55
#